data_AF-A0A512H6B1-F1
#
_entry.id   AF-A0A512H6B1-F1
#
_cell.length_a   1.000
_cell.length_b   1.000
_cell.length_c   1.000
_cell.angle_alpha   90.00
_cell.angle_beta   90.00
_cell.angle_gamma   90.00
#
_symmetry.space_group_name_H-M   'P 1'
#
loop_
_entity.id
_entity.type
_entity.pdbx_description
1 polymer ?
#
loop_
_entity_poly.entity_id
_entity_poly.type
_entity_poly.pdbx_seq_one_letter_code
_entity_poly.pdbx_strand_id
1 'polypeptide(L)' 'MTQSQTAPVTETVTTATLHVTCEGSGGALGHPRVALTIRPEVGEVVCPYCSRRFVASPAALAQHGAH' A
#
# COMPACT_ATOMS: atom_id res chain seq x y z
N MET A 1 11.71 14.40 -28.45
CA MET A 1 10.95 14.99 -27.33
C MET A 1 10.96 13.95 -26.22
N THR A 2 11.61 14.30 -25.11
CA THR A 2 11.95 13.45 -23.96
C THR A 2 10.71 12.86 -23.28
N GLN A 3 10.80 11.65 -22.71
CA GLN A 3 10.21 11.30 -21.40
C GLN A 3 11.06 10.21 -20.73
N SER A 4 11.99 10.64 -19.87
CA SER A 4 12.59 9.79 -18.83
C SER A 4 11.60 9.69 -17.67
N GLN A 5 10.86 8.59 -17.59
CA GLN A 5 10.01 8.31 -16.44
C GLN A 5 10.86 7.65 -15.35
N THR A 6 11.48 8.47 -14.50
CA THR A 6 12.08 8.04 -13.25
C THR A 6 10.96 7.74 -12.25
N ALA A 7 10.41 6.53 -12.31
CA ALA A 7 9.55 6.03 -11.24
C ALA A 7 10.44 5.75 -10.01
N PRO A 8 10.11 6.25 -8.80
CA PRO A 8 10.90 5.99 -7.61
C PRO A 8 10.96 4.48 -7.33
N VAL A 9 12.16 3.99 -6.98
CA VAL A 9 12.51 2.59 -6.66
C VAL A 9 11.89 2.12 -5.32
N THR A 10 10.70 2.59 -4.99
CA THR A 10 9.94 2.17 -3.81
C THR A 10 8.69 1.47 -4.33
N GLU A 11 8.58 0.16 -4.11
CA GLU A 11 7.37 -0.60 -4.45
C GLU A 11 6.18 -0.01 -3.69
N THR A 12 5.48 0.89 -4.39
CA THR A 12 4.31 1.59 -3.91
C THR A 12 3.10 0.92 -4.52
N VAL A 13 2.28 0.31 -3.67
CA VAL A 13 1.11 -0.46 -4.05
C VAL A 13 -0.13 0.36 -3.74
N THR A 14 -0.83 0.80 -4.77
CA THR A 14 -2.10 1.51 -4.60
C THR A 14 -3.22 0.51 -4.34
N THR A 15 -4.05 0.77 -3.33
CA THR A 15 -5.10 -0.13 -2.87
C THR A 15 -6.45 0.58 -2.89
N ALA A 16 -7.50 -0.15 -3.26
CA ALA A 16 -8.87 0.38 -3.29
C ALA A 16 -9.55 0.37 -1.91
N THR A 17 -8.88 -0.13 -0.87
CA THR A 17 -9.40 -0.28 0.49
C THR A 17 -8.39 0.23 1.51
N LEU A 18 -8.86 0.78 2.62
CA LEU A 18 -7.98 1.18 3.72
C LEU A 18 -7.41 -0.04 4.48
N HIS A 19 -8.11 -1.18 4.44
CA HIS A 19 -7.65 -2.41 5.06
C HIS A 19 -6.86 -3.24 4.03
N VAL A 20 -5.57 -3.42 4.29
CA VAL A 20 -4.64 -4.10 3.40
C VAL A 20 -4.08 -5.31 4.12
N THR A 21 -4.09 -6.47 3.44
CA THR A 21 -3.38 -7.64 3.95
C THR A 21 -2.08 -7.77 3.19
N CYS A 22 -0.95 -7.72 3.88
CA CYS A 22 0.35 -8.01 3.30
C CYS A 22 0.72 -9.46 3.61
N GLU A 23 0.76 -10.31 2.58
CA GLU A 23 1.09 -11.75 2.72
C GLU A 23 2.57 -12.05 2.48
N GLY A 24 3.41 -11.03 2.30
CA GLY A 24 4.79 -11.20 1.85
C GLY A 24 4.88 -11.85 0.46
N SER A 25 6.08 -12.05 -0.07
CA SER A 25 6.29 -12.67 -1.39
C SER A 25 6.24 -14.21 -1.38
N GLY A 26 5.63 -14.85 -0.37
CA GLY A 26 5.43 -16.30 -0.32
C GLY A 26 6.69 -17.18 -0.32
N GLY A 27 7.89 -16.59 -0.20
CA GLY A 27 9.16 -17.31 -0.15
C GLY A 27 9.76 -17.39 1.25
N ALA A 28 10.93 -18.03 1.38
CA ALA A 28 11.65 -18.22 2.66
C ALA A 28 12.05 -16.92 3.40
N LEU A 29 11.97 -15.77 2.72
CA LEU A 29 12.21 -14.43 3.28
C LEU A 29 10.93 -13.59 3.44
N GLY A 30 9.75 -14.17 3.17
CA GLY A 30 8.46 -13.52 3.38
C GLY A 30 8.07 -13.49 4.86
N HIS A 31 7.38 -12.43 5.29
CA HIS A 31 6.78 -12.36 6.63
C HIS A 31 5.41 -13.04 6.66
N PRO A 32 4.90 -13.42 7.84
CA PRO A 32 3.54 -13.93 8.01
C PRO A 32 2.49 -12.92 7.50
N ARG A 33 1.30 -13.40 7.17
CA ARG A 33 0.15 -12.55 6.82
C ARG A 33 -0.10 -11.51 7.92
N VAL A 34 0.05 -10.23 7.58
CA VAL A 34 -0.27 -9.11 8.50
C VAL A 34 -1.34 -8.22 7.89
N ALA A 35 -2.28 -7.78 8.73
CA ALA A 35 -3.27 -6.79 8.37
C ALA A 35 -2.74 -5.39 8.73
N LEU A 36 -2.68 -4.52 7.73
CA LEU A 36 -2.27 -3.13 7.84
C LEU A 36 -3.48 -2.26 7.53
N THR A 37 -3.71 -1.24 8.36
CA THR A 37 -4.77 -0.26 8.12
C THR A 37 -4.14 1.06 7.70
N ILE A 38 -4.51 1.52 6.50
CA ILE A 38 -4.17 2.85 6.01
C ILE A 38 -5.06 3.86 6.73
N ARG A 39 -4.43 4.84 7.38
CA ARG A 39 -5.19 5.94 7.99
C ARG A 39 -5.69 6.88 6.91
N PRO A 40 -6.99 7.21 6.85
CA PRO A 40 -7.53 8.09 5.82
C PRO A 40 -6.95 9.52 5.90
N GLU A 41 -6.53 9.99 7.07
CA GLU A 41 -5.84 11.27 7.23
C GLU A 41 -4.44 11.33 6.60
N VAL A 42 -3.76 10.18 6.48
CA VAL A 42 -2.41 10.06 5.92
C VAL A 42 -2.46 9.59 4.47
N GLY A 43 -3.39 8.68 4.16
CA GLY A 43 -3.55 8.08 2.84
C GLY A 43 -2.56 6.95 2.53
N GLU A 44 -1.68 6.58 3.46
CA GLU A 44 -0.68 5.53 3.26
C GLU A 44 -0.22 4.82 4.54
N VAL A 45 0.36 3.63 4.36
CA VAL A 45 0.99 2.82 5.40
C VAL A 45 2.18 2.06 4.83
N VAL A 46 3.23 1.84 5.62
CA VAL A 46 4.40 1.05 5.22
C VAL A 46 4.40 -0.26 6.00
N CYS A 47 4.59 -1.38 5.31
CA CYS A 47 4.79 -2.66 5.97
C CYS A 47 6.18 -2.69 6.62
N PRO A 48 6.30 -2.93 7.95
CA PRO A 48 7.58 -2.93 8.64
C PRO A 48 8.49 -4.11 8.26
N TYR A 49 7.97 -5.08 7.52
CA TYR A 49 8.70 -6.29 7.14
C TYR A 49 9.18 -6.26 5.68
N CYS A 50 8.28 -5.99 4.73
CA CYS A 50 8.62 -5.92 3.30
C CYS A 50 9.10 -4.53 2.86
N SER A 51 8.99 -3.51 3.71
CA SER A 51 9.24 -2.11 3.35
C SER A 51 8.40 -1.63 2.15
N ARG A 52 7.30 -2.33 1.85
CA ARG A 52 6.34 -1.95 0.80
C ARG A 52 5.44 -0.85 1.32
N ARG A 53 5.25 0.18 0.51
CA ARG A 53 4.38 1.31 0.81
C ARG A 53 3.02 1.04 0.18
N PHE A 54 1.98 1.00 0.99
CA PHE A 54 0.61 0.86 0.53
C PHE A 54 -0.07 2.22 0.59
N VAL A 55 -0.63 2.66 -0.53
CA VAL A 55 -1.30 3.96 -0.65
C VAL A 55 -2.77 3.71 -0.95
N ALA A 56 -3.64 4.45 -0.29
CA ALA A 56 -5.08 4.39 -0.53
C ALA A 56 -5.43 5.17 -1.80
N SER A 57 -6.22 4.55 -2.68
CA SER A 57 -6.82 5.25 -3.80
C SER A 57 -7.79 6.33 -3.31
N PRO A 58 -8.02 7.40 -4.10
CA PRO A 58 -9.05 8.40 -3.81
C PRO A 58 -10.43 7.77 -3.57
N ALA A 59 -10.73 6.71 -4.36
CA ALA A 59 -11.92 5.91 -4.16
C ALA A 59 -11.94 5.30 -2.75
N ALA A 60 -10.85 4.70 -2.27
CA ALA A 60 -10.73 4.06 -0.95
C ALA A 60 -10.99 5.04 0.21
N LEU A 61 -10.46 6.25 0.09
CA LEU A 61 -10.69 7.35 1.02
C LEU A 61 -12.16 7.76 1.07
N ALA A 62 -12.83 7.82 -0.09
CA ALA A 62 -14.24 8.17 -0.19
C ALA A 62 -15.19 7.12 0.43
N GLN A 63 -14.82 5.82 0.42
CA GLN A 63 -15.67 4.73 0.94
C GLN A 63 -15.72 4.70 2.48
N HIS A 64 -14.77 5.32 3.18
CA HIS A 64 -14.74 5.36 4.64
C HIS A 64 -15.90 6.20 5.26
N GLY A 65 -16.61 6.99 4.44
CA GLY A 65 -17.77 7.78 4.88
C GLY A 65 -19.14 7.16 4.54
N ALA A 66 -19.17 5.95 3.96
CA ALA A 66 -20.40 5.33 3.44
C ALA A 66 -20.80 4.06 4.22
N HIS A 67 -20.95 4.19 5.55
CA HIS A 67 -21.56 3.16 6.40
C HIS A 67 -22.64 3.76 7.30
#